data_AF-A0A3D2XXC5-F1
#
_entry.id   AF-A0A3D2XXC5-F1
#
_cell.length_a   1.000
_cell.length_b   1.000
_cell.length_c   1.000
_cell.angle_alpha   90.00
_cell.angle_beta   90.00
_cell.angle_gamma   90.00
#
_symmetry.space_group_name_H-M   'P 1'
#
loop_
_entity.id
_entity.type
_entity.pdbx_description
1 polymer ?
#
loop_
_entity_poly.entity_id
_entity_poly.type
_entity_poly.pdbx_seq_one_letter_code
_entity_poly.pdbx_strand_id
1 'polypeptide(L)'
;SVAGFQLTVRLRQTHGVKKYLLPFTDIVFEFIDYPGEWLTDLPMLDKTFTQWSDSAWAQQMNEPQNQFAKDWHEAVSSFDFEQPPTPDAINLLVSKYREYLLAAKAQGISMLQPGSFLIPGSGFDWQEYGFTPLPSRISSDLSSPWTQRFTHHFEVFQKNWLAALKQSTFRETDKQIILVDLFEGLNHSKSHLYQLRETLSNLAQTFVYGDPGWVQRHLLRQQKIAKVAFVATKSDLIPAAQKDNLLALLKDVTRGATAQLDKDEIQFEHFLVSAIQATDAGSNEQALRYVNSEGRYMEATFEPLPDSLKAMPADEHYPALPAGVPKDHLARILNGNGLDRLFQYLLED
;
A
#
# COMPACT_ATOMS: atom_id res chain seq x y z
N SER A 1 -4.11 -9.56 -10.24
CA SER A 1 -5.51 -9.77 -9.80
C SER A 1 -5.59 -9.47 -8.32
N VAL A 2 -6.66 -8.83 -7.83
CA VAL A 2 -6.96 -8.79 -6.39
C VAL A 2 -7.10 -10.24 -5.94
N ALA A 3 -6.24 -10.69 -5.04
CA ALA A 3 -6.45 -11.94 -4.34
C ALA A 3 -7.07 -11.59 -2.99
N GLY A 4 -8.24 -12.16 -2.71
CA GLY A 4 -8.91 -11.96 -1.45
C GLY A 4 -9.68 -13.19 -1.04
N PHE A 5 -9.91 -13.32 0.26
CA PHE A 5 -10.80 -14.34 0.79
C PHE A 5 -11.61 -13.76 1.95
N GLN A 6 -12.80 -14.32 2.12
CA GLN A 6 -13.69 -13.98 3.21
C GLN A 6 -13.67 -15.11 4.23
N LEU A 7 -13.43 -14.77 5.49
CA LEU A 7 -13.55 -15.69 6.62
C LEU A 7 -14.74 -15.26 7.48
N THR A 8 -15.76 -16.12 7.56
CA THR A 8 -16.89 -15.91 8.46
C THR A 8 -16.66 -16.70 9.75
N VAL A 9 -16.49 -15.98 10.87
CA VAL A 9 -16.35 -16.57 12.20
C VAL A 9 -17.69 -16.45 12.94
N ARG A 10 -18.30 -17.59 13.25
CA ARG A 10 -19.53 -17.65 14.05
C ARG A 10 -19.20 -17.73 15.54
N LEU A 11 -19.46 -16.65 16.26
CA LEU A 11 -19.30 -16.60 17.71
C LEU A 11 -20.58 -17.03 18.42
N ARG A 12 -20.45 -17.83 19.48
CA ARG A 12 -21.56 -18.19 20.36
C ARG A 12 -21.67 -17.19 21.51
N GLN A 13 -22.86 -16.62 21.69
CA GLN A 13 -23.15 -15.72 22.81
C GLN A 13 -23.18 -16.51 24.13
N THR A 14 -22.29 -16.15 25.05
CA THR A 14 -22.15 -16.83 26.35
C THR A 14 -22.81 -16.05 27.50
N HIS A 15 -23.04 -14.74 27.34
CA HIS A 15 -23.50 -13.83 28.39
C HIS A 15 -24.77 -13.06 27.97
N GLY A 16 -25.59 -12.67 28.97
CA GLY A 16 -26.77 -11.82 28.80
C GLY A 16 -28.02 -12.51 28.22
N VAL A 17 -29.13 -11.76 28.16
CA VAL A 17 -30.44 -12.23 27.65
C VAL A 17 -30.37 -12.61 26.16
N LYS A 18 -29.44 -11.99 25.42
CA LYS A 18 -29.20 -12.26 23.99
C LYS A 18 -28.87 -13.73 23.70
N LYS A 19 -28.31 -14.49 24.66
CA LYS A 19 -28.04 -15.94 24.53
C LYS A 19 -29.26 -16.77 24.12
N TYR A 20 -30.46 -16.36 24.53
CA TYR A 20 -31.70 -17.12 24.28
C TYR A 20 -32.45 -16.67 23.02
N LEU A 21 -32.21 -15.44 22.53
CA LEU A 21 -32.90 -14.87 21.37
C LEU A 21 -32.03 -14.87 20.10
N LEU A 22 -30.73 -14.59 20.24
CA LEU A 22 -29.73 -14.55 19.17
C LEU A 22 -28.45 -15.27 19.65
N PRO A 23 -28.45 -16.61 19.68
CA PRO A 23 -27.37 -17.40 20.30
C PRO A 23 -26.02 -17.29 19.55
N PHE A 24 -26.02 -16.76 18.33
CA PHE A 24 -24.83 -16.64 17.49
C PHE A 24 -24.70 -15.23 16.91
N THR A 25 -23.45 -14.84 16.65
CA THR A 25 -23.11 -13.62 15.92
C THR A 25 -22.04 -13.98 14.89
N ASP A 26 -22.31 -13.70 13.62
CA ASP A 26 -21.36 -13.93 12.54
C ASP A 26 -20.52 -12.66 12.35
N ILE A 27 -19.19 -12.82 12.34
CA ILE A 27 -18.23 -11.76 12.05
C ILE A 27 -17.51 -12.13 10.77
N VAL A 28 -17.51 -11.20 9.83
CA VAL A 28 -16.92 -11.37 8.52
C VAL A 28 -15.59 -10.63 8.47
N PHE A 29 -14.51 -11.36 8.30
CA PHE A 29 -13.19 -10.80 7.99
C PHE A 29 -12.97 -10.88 6.48
N GLU A 30 -12.74 -9.75 5.85
CA GLU A 30 -12.37 -9.66 4.44
C GLU A 30 -10.86 -9.39 4.37
N PHE A 31 -10.11 -10.35 3.85
CA PHE A 31 -8.67 -10.20 3.63
C PHE A 31 -8.46 -9.90 2.16
N ILE A 32 -7.71 -8.84 1.88
CA ILE A 32 -7.44 -8.44 0.52
C ILE A 32 -5.97 -8.08 0.35
N ASP A 33 -5.34 -8.70 -0.63
CA ASP A 33 -3.94 -8.50 -0.99
C ASP A 33 -3.87 -7.54 -2.18
N TYR A 34 -3.19 -6.41 -1.98
CA TYR A 34 -3.01 -5.39 -3.00
C TYR A 34 -1.53 -5.27 -3.37
N PRO A 35 -1.20 -5.39 -4.67
CA PRO A 35 0.10 -4.98 -5.15
C PRO A 35 0.33 -3.50 -4.80
N GLY A 36 1.47 -3.16 -4.19
CA GLY A 36 1.78 -1.79 -3.77
C GLY A 36 1.68 -0.75 -4.91
N GLU A 37 1.91 -1.19 -6.16
CA GLU A 37 1.80 -0.39 -7.38
C GLU A 37 0.37 0.01 -7.76
N TRP A 38 -0.66 -0.62 -7.17
CA TRP A 38 -2.04 -0.20 -7.41
C TRP A 38 -2.39 1.03 -6.58
N LEU A 39 -1.76 1.13 -5.42
CA LEU A 39 -1.97 2.20 -4.46
C LEU A 39 -1.29 3.50 -4.92
N THR A 40 -0.27 3.40 -5.79
CA THR A 40 0.40 4.59 -6.34
C THR A 40 -0.53 5.42 -7.20
N ASP A 41 -1.58 4.84 -7.81
CA ASP A 41 -2.49 5.58 -8.68
C ASP A 41 -3.66 6.24 -7.93
N LEU A 42 -3.97 5.81 -6.70
CA LEU A 42 -5.11 6.33 -5.93
C LEU A 42 -5.10 7.86 -5.75
N PRO A 43 -3.96 8.55 -5.50
CA PRO A 43 -3.91 10.00 -5.40
C PRO A 43 -4.35 10.73 -6.69
N MET A 44 -4.48 10.02 -7.81
CA MET A 44 -4.98 10.60 -9.06
C MET A 44 -6.51 10.75 -9.07
N LEU A 45 -7.25 10.13 -8.15
CA LEU A 45 -8.72 10.30 -8.02
C LEU A 45 -9.12 11.75 -7.75
N ASP A 46 -8.32 12.47 -6.97
CA ASP A 46 -8.64 13.82 -6.52
C ASP A 46 -7.95 14.91 -7.37
N LYS A 47 -7.38 14.54 -8.52
CA LYS A 47 -6.69 15.45 -9.45
C LYS A 47 -7.46 15.59 -10.76
N THR A 48 -7.37 16.75 -11.39
CA THR A 48 -7.64 16.86 -12.83
C THR A 48 -6.46 16.29 -13.63
N PHE A 49 -6.70 15.96 -14.91
CA PHE A 49 -5.64 15.54 -15.81
C PHE A 49 -4.48 16.56 -15.86
N THR A 50 -4.78 17.85 -15.94
CA THR A 50 -3.76 18.92 -16.02
C THR A 50 -2.92 19.00 -14.75
N GLN A 51 -3.55 18.93 -13.57
CA GLN A 51 -2.85 18.91 -12.28
C GLN A 51 -1.94 17.68 -12.15
N TRP A 52 -2.44 16.51 -12.54
CA TRP A 52 -1.63 15.30 -12.56
C TRP A 52 -0.45 15.43 -13.53
N SER A 53 -0.71 15.88 -14.76
CA SER A 53 0.28 16.05 -15.82
C SER A 53 1.43 16.97 -15.38
N ASP A 54 1.12 18.14 -14.81
CA ASP A 54 2.12 19.08 -14.33
C ASP A 54 2.93 18.49 -13.16
N SER A 55 2.27 17.78 -12.24
CA SER A 55 2.96 17.12 -11.13
C SER A 55 3.90 15.99 -11.60
N ALA A 56 3.48 15.22 -12.60
CA ALA A 56 4.29 14.15 -13.19
C ALA A 56 5.49 14.71 -13.96
N TRP A 57 5.32 15.82 -14.68
CA TRP A 57 6.44 16.53 -15.31
C TRP A 57 7.43 17.07 -14.28
N ALA A 58 6.95 17.71 -13.21
CA ALA A 58 7.80 18.23 -12.15
C ALA A 58 8.62 17.11 -11.48
N GLN A 59 8.02 15.94 -11.24
CA GLN A 59 8.74 14.80 -10.67
C GLN A 59 9.87 14.32 -11.61
N GLN A 60 9.60 14.22 -12.91
CA GLN A 60 10.59 13.79 -13.90
C GLN A 60 11.78 14.74 -14.04
N MET A 61 11.65 16.01 -13.67
CA MET A 61 12.74 16.97 -13.71
C MET A 61 13.75 16.78 -12.56
N ASN A 62 13.37 16.03 -11.52
CA ASN A 62 14.21 15.78 -10.35
C ASN A 62 14.96 14.44 -10.45
N GLU A 63 16.14 14.39 -9.85
CA GLU A 63 16.89 13.15 -9.65
C GLU A 63 16.18 12.23 -8.63
N PRO A 64 16.17 10.89 -8.81
CA PRO A 64 16.83 10.13 -9.88
C PRO A 64 16.00 9.99 -11.18
N GLN A 65 14.75 10.48 -11.23
CA GLN A 65 13.84 10.25 -12.36
C GLN A 65 14.33 10.85 -13.68
N ASN A 66 14.99 12.02 -13.61
CA ASN A 66 15.54 12.73 -14.77
C ASN A 66 16.45 11.82 -15.63
N GLN A 67 17.27 10.97 -14.99
CA GLN A 67 18.19 10.06 -15.68
C GLN A 67 17.49 9.10 -16.64
N PHE A 68 16.27 8.67 -16.29
CA PHE A 68 15.51 7.66 -17.03
C PHE A 68 14.48 8.28 -17.99
N ALA A 69 14.16 9.56 -17.82
CA ALA A 69 13.12 10.23 -18.59
C ALA A 69 13.64 10.83 -19.92
N LYS A 70 14.94 10.76 -20.20
CA LYS A 70 15.56 11.42 -21.37
C LYS A 70 14.93 11.05 -22.71
N ASP A 71 14.83 9.76 -23.01
CA ASP A 71 14.26 9.28 -24.28
C ASP A 71 12.77 9.66 -24.40
N TRP A 72 12.06 9.64 -23.27
CA TRP A 72 10.67 10.11 -23.18
C TRP A 72 10.57 11.62 -23.45
N HIS A 73 11.44 12.43 -22.84
CA HIS A 73 11.47 13.88 -23.05
C HIS A 73 11.82 14.25 -24.49
N GLU A 74 12.78 13.54 -25.10
CA GLU A 74 13.14 13.72 -26.50
C GLU A 74 11.96 13.39 -27.42
N ALA A 75 11.30 12.26 -27.20
CA ALA A 75 10.11 11.87 -27.94
C ALA A 75 9.03 12.96 -27.88
N VAL A 76 8.73 13.49 -26.69
CA VAL A 76 7.75 14.58 -26.52
C VAL A 76 8.21 15.88 -27.19
N SER A 77 9.48 16.22 -27.10
CA SER A 77 10.02 17.45 -27.69
C SER A 77 9.93 17.47 -29.22
N SER A 78 10.09 16.30 -29.84
CA SER A 78 10.03 16.10 -31.29
C SER A 78 8.62 15.85 -31.83
N PHE A 79 7.64 15.69 -30.94
CA PHE A 79 6.26 15.36 -31.30
C PHE A 79 5.47 16.57 -31.78
N ASP A 80 4.77 16.43 -32.91
CA ASP A 80 3.91 17.48 -33.47
C ASP A 80 2.50 17.42 -32.84
N PHE A 81 2.29 18.25 -31.81
CA PHE A 81 1.01 18.41 -31.13
C PHE A 81 -0.04 19.22 -31.93
N GLU A 82 0.31 19.78 -33.09
CA GLU A 82 -0.66 20.43 -33.98
C GLU A 82 -1.47 19.41 -34.78
N GLN A 83 -0.94 18.19 -34.96
CA GLN A 83 -1.70 17.08 -35.56
C GLN A 83 -2.77 16.57 -34.59
N PRO A 84 -3.91 16.08 -35.11
CA PRO A 84 -4.96 15.51 -34.28
C PRO A 84 -4.47 14.25 -33.54
N PRO A 85 -5.01 13.95 -32.34
CA PRO A 85 -4.64 12.79 -31.55
C PRO A 85 -5.24 11.50 -32.14
N THR A 86 -4.59 10.96 -33.16
CA THR A 86 -4.95 9.67 -33.76
C THR A 86 -4.57 8.50 -32.84
N PRO A 87 -5.23 7.33 -32.96
CA PRO A 87 -4.86 6.15 -32.17
C PRO A 87 -3.37 5.79 -32.25
N ASP A 88 -2.76 5.87 -33.43
CA ASP A 88 -1.33 5.58 -33.63
C ASP A 88 -0.43 6.59 -32.91
N ALA A 89 -0.79 7.88 -32.97
CA ALA A 89 -0.03 8.95 -32.34
C ALA A 89 -0.12 8.87 -30.81
N ILE A 90 -1.30 8.53 -30.27
CA ILE A 90 -1.50 8.25 -28.85
C ILE A 90 -0.66 7.04 -28.42
N ASN A 91 -0.75 5.93 -29.16
CA ASN A 91 -0.02 4.71 -28.85
C ASN A 91 1.50 4.92 -28.85
N LEU A 92 2.03 5.74 -29.76
CA LEU A 92 3.43 6.11 -29.79
C LEU A 92 3.86 6.80 -28.49
N LEU A 93 3.12 7.85 -28.07
CA LEU A 93 3.42 8.57 -26.83
C LEU A 93 3.29 7.67 -25.60
N VAL A 94 2.19 6.91 -25.50
CA VAL A 94 1.95 6.01 -24.37
C VAL A 94 3.03 4.94 -24.28
N SER A 95 3.47 4.38 -25.40
CA SER A 95 4.55 3.39 -25.43
C SER A 95 5.87 3.99 -24.94
N LYS A 96 6.24 5.19 -25.41
CA LYS A 96 7.45 5.88 -24.96
C LYS A 96 7.42 6.21 -23.46
N TYR A 97 6.26 6.62 -22.97
CA TYR A 97 6.09 6.88 -21.54
C TYR A 97 6.20 5.59 -20.71
N ARG A 98 5.61 4.49 -21.17
CA ARG A 98 5.72 3.18 -20.52
C ARG A 98 7.15 2.65 -20.51
N GLU A 99 7.92 2.87 -21.57
CA GLU A 99 9.36 2.54 -21.62
C GLU A 99 10.12 3.27 -20.50
N TYR A 100 9.87 4.57 -20.31
CA TYR A 100 10.42 5.34 -19.19
C TYR A 100 10.02 4.75 -17.83
N LEU A 101 8.72 4.50 -17.62
CA LEU A 101 8.22 3.97 -16.36
C LEU A 101 8.85 2.60 -16.03
N LEU A 102 9.00 1.72 -17.02
CA LEU A 102 9.66 0.42 -16.86
C LEU A 102 11.15 0.57 -16.53
N ALA A 103 11.86 1.47 -17.21
CA ALA A 103 13.27 1.72 -16.97
C ALA A 103 13.52 2.29 -15.56
N ALA A 104 12.71 3.26 -15.14
CA ALA A 104 12.75 3.84 -13.81
C ALA A 104 12.46 2.78 -12.73
N LYS A 105 11.44 1.94 -12.95
CA LYS A 105 11.07 0.85 -12.04
C LYS A 105 12.18 -0.18 -11.87
N ALA A 106 12.85 -0.54 -12.96
CA ALA A 106 13.97 -1.49 -12.93
C ALA A 106 15.16 -1.00 -12.08
N GLN A 107 15.24 0.30 -11.82
CA GLN A 107 16.25 0.93 -10.97
C GLN A 107 15.75 1.23 -9.55
N GLY A 108 14.60 0.67 -9.16
CA GLY A 108 14.03 0.81 -7.83
C GLY A 108 13.25 2.11 -7.60
N ILE A 109 12.94 2.88 -8.66
CA ILE A 109 12.01 4.01 -8.54
C ILE A 109 10.60 3.46 -8.40
N SER A 110 9.96 3.90 -7.34
CA SER A 110 8.78 3.24 -6.79
C SER A 110 7.55 4.16 -6.78
N MET A 111 7.73 5.49 -6.81
CA MET A 111 6.65 6.46 -7.05
C MET A 111 6.53 6.74 -8.55
N LEU A 112 5.88 5.81 -9.25
CA LEU A 112 5.61 5.87 -10.68
C LEU A 112 4.11 5.86 -10.93
N GLN A 113 3.64 6.77 -11.79
CA GLN A 113 2.23 6.92 -12.14
C GLN A 113 2.09 7.06 -13.67
N PRO A 114 1.10 6.40 -14.30
CA PRO A 114 0.21 5.41 -13.71
C PRO A 114 0.91 4.05 -13.53
N GLY A 115 0.95 3.50 -12.32
CA GLY A 115 1.52 2.19 -12.01
C GLY A 115 0.77 1.05 -12.72
N SER A 116 -0.53 1.19 -12.89
CA SER A 116 -1.38 0.26 -13.66
C SER A 116 -0.95 0.04 -15.12
N PHE A 117 -0.18 0.94 -15.72
CA PHE A 117 0.35 0.78 -17.08
C PHE A 117 1.50 -0.25 -17.13
N LEU A 118 2.11 -0.54 -15.99
CA LEU A 118 3.24 -1.46 -15.84
C LEU A 118 2.81 -2.89 -15.52
N ILE A 119 1.55 -3.10 -15.18
CA ILE A 119 1.08 -4.35 -14.59
C ILE A 119 0.35 -5.16 -15.66
N PRO A 120 0.90 -6.32 -16.07
CA PRO A 120 0.20 -7.22 -16.97
C PRO A 120 -1.15 -7.65 -16.35
N GLY A 121 -2.24 -7.43 -17.07
CA GLY A 121 -3.57 -7.80 -16.58
C GLY A 121 -4.06 -6.96 -15.40
N SER A 122 -3.63 -5.69 -15.28
CA SER A 122 -4.24 -4.74 -14.34
C SER A 122 -5.75 -4.69 -14.50
N GLY A 123 -6.25 -4.76 -15.74
CA GLY A 123 -7.67 -4.68 -16.07
C GLY A 123 -8.05 -3.31 -16.66
N PHE A 124 -7.11 -2.36 -16.65
CA PHE A 124 -7.22 -1.13 -17.43
C PHE A 124 -6.61 -1.32 -18.82
N ASP A 125 -7.37 -0.98 -19.85
CA ASP A 125 -6.91 -0.99 -21.24
C ASP A 125 -6.16 0.31 -21.55
N TRP A 126 -4.88 0.35 -21.21
CA TRP A 126 -4.01 1.48 -21.54
C TRP A 126 -3.70 1.60 -23.03
N GLN A 127 -4.00 0.58 -23.85
CA GLN A 127 -3.82 0.67 -25.31
C GLN A 127 -4.92 1.52 -25.93
N GLU A 128 -6.15 1.35 -25.46
CA GLU A 128 -7.29 2.14 -25.92
C GLU A 128 -7.38 3.51 -25.20
N TYR A 129 -7.21 3.51 -23.88
CA TYR A 129 -7.44 4.69 -23.03
C TYR A 129 -6.15 5.21 -22.36
N GLY A 130 -4.99 4.96 -22.96
CA GLY A 130 -3.71 5.45 -22.46
C GLY A 130 -3.59 6.97 -22.54
N PHE A 131 -2.86 7.55 -21.59
CA PHE A 131 -2.54 8.97 -21.54
C PHE A 131 -1.12 9.15 -21.00
N THR A 132 -0.53 10.31 -21.27
CA THR A 132 0.80 10.67 -20.79
C THR A 132 0.79 12.11 -20.29
N PRO A 133 1.75 12.50 -19.45
CA PRO A 133 1.83 13.91 -19.07
C PRO A 133 2.19 14.76 -20.29
N LEU A 134 1.40 15.79 -20.56
CA LEU A 134 1.62 16.74 -21.65
C LEU A 134 2.49 17.91 -21.19
N PRO A 135 3.38 18.44 -22.04
CA PRO A 135 4.12 19.67 -21.74
C PRO A 135 3.17 20.80 -21.34
N SER A 136 3.57 21.64 -20.39
CA SER A 136 2.70 22.71 -19.89
C SER A 136 2.19 23.67 -20.98
N ARG A 137 2.93 23.85 -22.08
CA ARG A 137 2.48 24.63 -23.26
C ARG A 137 1.25 24.04 -23.96
N ILE A 138 1.01 22.74 -23.82
CA ILE A 138 -0.13 22.02 -24.38
C ILE A 138 -1.21 21.84 -23.32
N SER A 139 -0.86 21.34 -22.12
CA SER A 139 -1.83 21.06 -21.06
C SER A 139 -2.55 22.30 -20.53
N SER A 140 -1.93 23.48 -20.63
CA SER A 140 -2.56 24.75 -20.24
C SER A 140 -3.66 25.22 -21.21
N ASP A 141 -3.64 24.74 -22.46
CA ASP A 141 -4.71 24.99 -23.42
C ASP A 141 -5.76 23.87 -23.35
N LEU A 142 -6.86 24.15 -22.64
CA LEU A 142 -8.01 23.24 -22.53
C LEU A 142 -8.76 23.05 -23.86
N SER A 143 -8.52 23.92 -24.86
CA SER A 143 -9.10 23.78 -26.20
C SER A 143 -8.28 22.87 -27.12
N SER A 144 -7.04 22.54 -26.73
CA SER A 144 -6.18 21.63 -27.48
C SER A 144 -6.85 20.25 -27.65
N PRO A 145 -6.90 19.69 -28.86
CA PRO A 145 -7.41 18.34 -29.10
C PRO A 145 -6.70 17.28 -28.25
N TRP A 146 -5.39 17.45 -27.99
CA TRP A 146 -4.60 16.56 -27.13
C TRP A 146 -5.02 16.64 -25.67
N THR A 147 -5.14 17.85 -25.13
CA THR A 147 -5.58 18.06 -23.74
C THR A 147 -6.97 17.48 -23.52
N GLN A 148 -7.91 17.70 -24.45
CA GLN A 148 -9.26 17.12 -24.36
C GLN A 148 -9.25 15.60 -24.43
N ARG A 149 -8.49 15.02 -25.38
CA ARG A 149 -8.40 13.57 -25.55
C ARG A 149 -7.81 12.90 -24.32
N PHE A 150 -6.69 13.39 -23.80
CA PHE A 150 -6.05 12.81 -22.62
C PHE A 150 -6.83 13.10 -21.32
N THR A 151 -7.53 14.23 -21.23
CA THR A 151 -8.49 14.46 -20.14
C THR A 151 -9.58 13.39 -20.16
N HIS A 152 -10.16 13.09 -21.31
CA HIS A 152 -11.16 12.03 -21.43
C HIS A 152 -10.60 10.65 -21.05
N HIS A 153 -9.41 10.29 -21.54
CA HIS A 153 -8.75 9.03 -21.19
C HIS A 153 -8.46 8.92 -19.69
N PHE A 154 -8.04 10.03 -19.07
CA PHE A 154 -7.82 10.14 -17.63
C PHE A 154 -9.12 10.01 -16.83
N GLU A 155 -10.23 10.59 -17.27
CA GLU A 155 -11.55 10.40 -16.65
C GLU A 155 -12.04 8.95 -16.76
N VAL A 156 -11.81 8.31 -17.91
CA VAL A 156 -12.09 6.88 -18.11
C VAL A 156 -11.25 6.04 -17.14
N PHE A 157 -9.97 6.39 -16.97
CA PHE A 157 -9.08 5.77 -15.99
C PHE A 157 -9.59 5.95 -14.55
N GLN A 158 -9.94 7.17 -14.15
CA GLN A 158 -10.50 7.43 -12.82
C GLN A 158 -11.77 6.62 -12.59
N LYS A 159 -12.68 6.58 -13.56
CA LYS A 159 -13.98 5.92 -13.41
C LYS A 159 -13.89 4.40 -13.45
N ASN A 160 -13.18 3.85 -14.44
CA ASN A 160 -13.22 2.42 -14.72
C ASN A 160 -12.13 1.66 -13.96
N TRP A 161 -11.03 2.32 -13.63
CA TRP A 161 -9.93 1.72 -12.89
C TRP A 161 -9.91 2.19 -11.43
N LEU A 162 -9.74 3.50 -11.17
CA LEU A 162 -9.51 3.96 -9.80
C LEU A 162 -10.74 3.89 -8.91
N ALA A 163 -11.94 4.20 -9.40
CA ALA A 163 -13.15 4.10 -8.62
C ALA A 163 -13.49 2.64 -8.28
N ALA A 164 -13.30 1.73 -9.24
CA ALA A 164 -13.47 0.29 -9.01
C ALA A 164 -12.41 -0.25 -8.03
N LEU A 165 -11.17 0.21 -8.16
CA LEU A 165 -10.10 -0.10 -7.21
C LEU A 165 -10.45 0.44 -5.82
N LYS A 166 -10.86 1.70 -5.69
CA LYS A 166 -11.27 2.30 -4.42
C LYS A 166 -12.43 1.55 -3.78
N GLN A 167 -13.47 1.18 -4.55
CA GLN A 167 -14.61 0.41 -4.05
C GLN A 167 -14.25 -1.02 -3.63
N SER A 168 -13.31 -1.66 -4.33
CA SER A 168 -12.85 -3.01 -3.98
C SER A 168 -11.83 -3.01 -2.84
N THR A 169 -11.08 -1.90 -2.66
CA THR A 169 -10.04 -1.69 -1.64
C THR A 169 -10.59 -1.17 -0.32
N PHE A 170 -11.58 -0.30 -0.42
CA PHE A 170 -12.09 0.46 0.71
C PHE A 170 -13.60 0.32 0.73
N ARG A 171 -14.06 -0.93 0.83
CA ARG A 171 -15.46 -1.21 1.20
C ARG A 171 -15.72 -0.64 2.58
N GLU A 172 -16.93 -0.16 2.79
CA GLU A 172 -17.45 0.19 4.11
C GLU A 172 -17.40 -1.06 5.00
N THR A 173 -16.33 -1.22 5.76
CA THR A 173 -16.15 -2.30 6.73
C THR A 173 -16.11 -1.70 8.12
N ASP A 174 -16.81 -2.34 9.06
CA ASP A 174 -16.81 -1.90 10.46
C ASP A 174 -15.40 -2.00 11.08
N LYS A 175 -14.56 -2.92 10.57
CA LYS A 175 -13.22 -3.20 11.10
C LYS A 175 -12.26 -3.58 9.97
N GLN A 176 -11.06 -3.03 9.99
CA GLN A 176 -10.06 -3.23 8.94
C GLN A 176 -8.69 -3.60 9.51
N ILE A 177 -7.96 -4.45 8.80
CA ILE A 177 -6.58 -4.81 9.10
C ILE A 177 -5.69 -4.34 7.95
N ILE A 178 -4.69 -3.52 8.25
CA ILE A 178 -3.67 -3.07 7.30
C ILE A 178 -2.36 -3.79 7.66
N LEU A 179 -1.99 -4.76 6.83
CA LEU A 179 -0.71 -5.46 6.97
C LEU A 179 0.41 -4.60 6.41
N VAL A 180 1.47 -4.41 7.19
CA VAL A 180 2.64 -3.61 6.84
C VAL A 180 3.87 -4.50 6.95
N ASP A 181 4.62 -4.64 5.86
CA ASP A 181 5.92 -5.30 5.87
C ASP A 181 7.03 -4.25 6.04
N LEU A 182 7.51 -4.09 7.28
CA LEU A 182 8.61 -3.17 7.59
C LEU A 182 9.98 -3.73 7.19
N PHE A 183 10.09 -5.05 7.05
CA PHE A 183 11.35 -5.72 6.73
C PHE A 183 11.78 -5.45 5.31
N GLU A 184 10.83 -5.33 4.38
CA GLU A 184 11.13 -4.92 3.01
C GLU A 184 11.80 -3.55 2.99
N GLY A 185 11.26 -2.57 3.71
CA GLY A 185 11.85 -1.24 3.78
C GLY A 185 13.16 -1.18 4.56
N LEU A 186 13.26 -1.90 5.68
CA LEU A 186 14.49 -2.03 6.48
C LEU A 186 15.64 -2.66 5.68
N ASN A 187 15.34 -3.64 4.83
CA ASN A 187 16.32 -4.28 3.96
C ASN A 187 16.74 -3.37 2.78
N HIS A 188 15.84 -2.52 2.28
CA HIS A 188 16.11 -1.67 1.11
C HIS A 188 16.75 -0.33 1.47
N SER A 189 16.09 0.55 2.23
CA SER A 189 16.63 1.88 2.58
C SER A 189 15.66 2.70 3.43
N LYS A 190 16.19 3.76 4.05
CA LYS A 190 15.39 4.83 4.66
C LYS A 190 14.41 5.48 3.67
N SER A 191 14.81 5.65 2.40
CA SER A 191 13.95 6.25 1.37
C SER A 191 12.74 5.36 1.04
N HIS A 192 12.92 4.04 1.04
CA HIS A 192 11.83 3.09 0.84
C HIS A 192 10.79 3.15 1.98
N LEU A 193 11.25 3.24 3.23
CA LEU A 193 10.33 3.41 4.37
C LEU A 193 9.62 4.78 4.37
N TYR A 194 10.28 5.86 3.95
CA TYR A 194 9.62 7.16 3.76
C TYR A 194 8.51 7.09 2.72
N GLN A 195 8.74 6.35 1.66
CA GLN A 195 7.74 6.14 0.63
C GLN A 195 6.57 5.30 1.14
N LEU A 196 6.83 4.21 1.87
CA LEU A 196 5.79 3.42 2.52
C LEU A 196 4.91 4.32 3.41
N ARG A 197 5.52 5.22 4.19
CA ARG A 197 4.80 6.21 5.00
C ARG A 197 3.91 7.12 4.15
N GLU A 198 4.44 7.63 3.03
CA GLU A 198 3.69 8.50 2.12
C GLU A 198 2.51 7.76 1.48
N THR A 199 2.72 6.53 1.03
CA THR A 199 1.67 5.65 0.51
C THR A 199 0.58 5.44 1.55
N LEU A 200 0.93 5.05 2.78
CA LEU A 200 -0.04 4.85 3.87
C LEU A 200 -0.81 6.13 4.22
N SER A 201 -0.14 7.29 4.21
CA SER A 201 -0.78 8.59 4.45
C SER A 201 -1.80 8.93 3.35
N ASN A 202 -1.44 8.74 2.08
CA ASN A 202 -2.31 9.00 0.95
C ASN A 202 -3.50 8.02 0.90
N LEU A 203 -3.28 6.76 1.30
CA LEU A 203 -4.35 5.80 1.50
C LEU A 203 -5.35 6.30 2.54
N ALA A 204 -4.88 6.70 3.73
CA ALA A 204 -5.72 7.25 4.81
C ALA A 204 -6.57 8.45 4.37
N GLN A 205 -6.03 9.33 3.52
CA GLN A 205 -6.82 10.44 2.96
C GLN A 205 -7.96 9.94 2.07
N THR A 206 -7.70 8.91 1.27
CA THR A 206 -8.69 8.28 0.37
C THR A 206 -9.80 7.57 1.17
N PHE A 207 -9.47 7.01 2.34
CA PHE A 207 -10.44 6.42 3.27
C PHE A 207 -11.46 7.43 3.79
N VAL A 208 -11.05 8.67 4.02
CA VAL A 208 -11.82 9.66 4.77
C VAL A 208 -12.60 10.60 3.86
N TYR A 209 -11.94 11.20 2.89
CA TYR A 209 -12.53 12.29 2.09
C TYR A 209 -13.39 11.79 0.94
N GLY A 210 -13.43 10.47 0.74
CA GLY A 210 -13.83 9.85 -0.50
C GLY A 210 -15.32 9.58 -0.69
N ASP A 211 -16.19 9.77 0.31
CA ASP A 211 -17.62 9.54 0.15
C ASP A 211 -18.45 10.58 0.94
N PRO A 212 -19.16 11.51 0.28
CA PRO A 212 -20.10 12.40 0.95
C PRO A 212 -21.23 11.66 1.70
N GLY A 213 -21.43 10.37 1.43
CA GLY A 213 -22.37 9.50 2.15
C GLY A 213 -21.85 8.94 3.47
N TRP A 214 -20.55 8.99 3.77
CA TRP A 214 -19.98 8.40 5.00
C TRP A 214 -20.41 9.17 6.25
N VAL A 215 -20.23 10.50 6.24
CA VAL A 215 -20.63 11.41 7.34
C VAL A 215 -22.15 11.37 7.55
N GLN A 216 -22.92 11.38 6.46
CA GLN A 216 -24.37 11.48 6.52
C GLN A 216 -25.05 10.17 6.98
N ARG A 217 -24.41 9.01 6.76
CA ARG A 217 -24.92 7.72 7.22
C ARG A 217 -24.55 7.39 8.66
N HIS A 218 -23.38 7.81 9.15
CA HIS A 218 -23.02 7.67 10.57
C HIS A 218 -23.94 8.46 11.50
N LEU A 219 -24.48 9.60 11.05
CA LEU A 219 -25.48 10.37 11.78
C LEU A 219 -26.88 9.72 11.81
N LEU A 220 -27.21 8.89 10.82
CA LEU A 220 -28.56 8.31 10.63
C LEU A 220 -28.66 6.84 11.06
N ARG A 221 -27.53 6.13 11.13
CA ARG A 221 -27.44 4.75 11.60
C ARG A 221 -26.53 4.74 12.82
N GLN A 222 -27.04 4.29 13.97
CA GLN A 222 -26.27 3.96 15.18
C GLN A 222 -25.29 2.79 14.92
N GLN A 223 -24.43 2.88 13.91
CA GLN A 223 -23.46 1.87 13.54
C GLN A 223 -22.12 2.10 14.23
N LYS A 224 -21.49 0.97 14.56
CA LYS A 224 -20.35 0.81 15.47
C LYS A 224 -19.15 1.63 15.02
N ILE A 225 -18.29 1.94 15.99
CA ILE A 225 -17.05 2.68 15.77
C ILE A 225 -16.20 1.91 14.75
N ALA A 226 -15.76 2.59 13.69
CA ALA A 226 -14.81 2.02 12.75
C ALA A 226 -13.48 1.73 13.47
N LYS A 227 -12.98 0.49 13.41
CA LYS A 227 -11.70 0.09 14.00
C LYS A 227 -10.69 -0.25 12.92
N VAL A 228 -9.50 0.34 12.97
CA VAL A 228 -8.38 0.01 12.08
C VAL A 228 -7.25 -0.63 12.89
N ALA A 229 -6.70 -1.74 12.42
CA ALA A 229 -5.53 -2.39 13.01
C ALA A 229 -4.35 -2.28 12.04
N PHE A 230 -3.32 -1.54 12.41
CA PHE A 230 -2.05 -1.53 11.68
C PHE A 230 -1.17 -2.67 12.20
N VAL A 231 -0.77 -3.59 11.33
CA VAL A 231 -0.11 -4.83 11.73
C VAL A 231 1.24 -4.96 11.04
N ALA A 232 2.34 -4.83 11.80
CA ALA A 232 3.64 -5.21 11.29
C ALA A 232 3.72 -6.75 11.22
N THR A 233 3.89 -7.28 10.02
CA THR A 233 3.99 -8.72 9.77
C THR A 233 5.39 -9.25 10.05
N LYS A 234 5.56 -10.58 10.08
CA LYS A 234 6.86 -11.27 10.23
C LYS A 234 7.62 -10.88 11.50
N SER A 235 6.92 -10.50 12.57
CA SER A 235 7.55 -10.02 13.82
C SER A 235 8.37 -11.07 14.57
N ASP A 236 8.34 -12.34 14.16
CA ASP A 236 9.22 -13.39 14.67
C ASP A 236 10.64 -13.28 14.08
N LEU A 237 10.84 -12.53 12.99
CA LEU A 237 12.17 -12.34 12.40
C LEU A 237 13.08 -11.40 13.22
N ILE A 238 12.62 -10.94 14.39
CA ILE A 238 13.40 -10.11 15.31
C ILE A 238 13.38 -10.67 16.74
N PRO A 239 14.46 -10.47 17.52
CA PRO A 239 14.47 -10.84 18.93
C PRO A 239 13.44 -10.05 19.74
N ALA A 240 13.05 -10.59 20.89
CA ALA A 240 12.10 -9.92 21.79
C ALA A 240 12.56 -8.51 22.20
N ALA A 241 13.86 -8.32 22.40
CA ALA A 241 14.46 -7.03 22.75
C ALA A 241 14.28 -5.94 21.67
N GLN A 242 13.98 -6.31 20.42
CA GLN A 242 13.78 -5.37 19.31
C GLN A 242 12.30 -5.08 19.02
N LYS A 243 11.36 -5.75 19.70
CA LYS A 243 9.93 -5.59 19.44
C LYS A 243 9.45 -4.16 19.70
N ASP A 244 9.94 -3.52 20.76
CA ASP A 244 9.56 -2.14 21.06
C ASP A 244 10.04 -1.16 19.97
N ASN A 245 11.26 -1.36 19.45
CA ASN A 245 11.79 -0.57 18.34
C ASN A 245 10.98 -0.77 17.06
N LEU A 246 10.63 -2.02 16.71
CA LEU A 246 9.81 -2.32 15.54
C LEU A 246 8.40 -1.71 15.66
N LEU A 247 7.81 -1.75 16.86
CA LEU A 247 6.51 -1.13 17.13
C LEU A 247 6.59 0.40 17.04
N ALA A 248 7.65 1.01 17.55
CA ALA A 248 7.89 2.44 17.43
C ALA A 248 8.06 2.86 15.96
N LEU A 249 8.81 2.09 15.17
CA LEU A 249 8.99 2.31 13.74
C LEU A 249 7.66 2.19 12.99
N LEU A 250 6.84 1.18 13.30
CA LEU A 250 5.49 1.05 12.73
C LEU A 250 4.65 2.31 12.98
N LYS A 251 4.68 2.83 14.21
CA LYS A 251 3.97 4.06 14.59
C LYS A 251 4.50 5.28 13.84
N ASP A 252 5.81 5.40 13.66
CA ASP A 252 6.43 6.50 12.90
C ASP A 252 6.04 6.45 11.41
N VAL A 253 6.08 5.26 10.80
CA VAL A 253 5.70 5.01 9.41
C VAL A 253 4.20 5.21 9.17
N THR A 254 3.34 4.94 10.16
CA THR A 254 1.88 5.11 10.03
C THR A 254 1.38 6.45 10.57
N ARG A 255 2.26 7.36 11.01
CA ARG A 255 1.87 8.63 11.66
C ARG A 255 0.94 9.49 10.80
N GLY A 256 1.22 9.63 9.49
CA GLY A 256 0.38 10.41 8.58
C GLY A 256 -1.02 9.80 8.43
N ALA A 257 -1.08 8.48 8.34
CA ALA A 257 -2.33 7.73 8.22
C ALA A 257 -3.20 7.86 9.49
N THR A 258 -2.58 7.59 10.65
CA THR A 258 -3.24 7.66 11.97
C THR A 258 -3.72 9.06 12.31
N ALA A 259 -2.94 10.10 12.01
CA ALA A 259 -3.37 11.48 12.19
C ALA A 259 -4.59 11.87 11.35
N GLN A 260 -4.81 11.19 10.22
CA GLN A 260 -6.03 11.37 9.44
C GLN A 260 -7.20 10.62 10.09
N LEU A 261 -7.02 9.36 10.46
CA LEU A 261 -8.05 8.57 11.18
C LEU A 261 -8.50 9.24 12.49
N ASP A 262 -7.58 9.85 13.24
CA ASP A 262 -7.88 10.59 14.47
C ASP A 262 -8.85 11.76 14.23
N LYS A 263 -8.72 12.49 13.11
CA LYS A 263 -9.60 13.62 12.79
C LYS A 263 -11.04 13.18 12.57
N ASP A 264 -11.22 11.95 12.11
CA ASP A 264 -12.51 11.36 11.79
C ASP A 264 -13.04 10.45 12.91
N GLU A 265 -12.42 10.52 14.09
CA GLU A 265 -12.78 9.76 15.28
C GLU A 265 -12.78 8.23 15.06
N ILE A 266 -11.96 7.76 14.13
CA ILE A 266 -11.78 6.34 13.83
C ILE A 266 -10.80 5.75 14.84
N GLN A 267 -11.21 4.68 15.54
CA GLN A 267 -10.31 3.99 16.46
C GLN A 267 -9.24 3.23 15.69
N PHE A 268 -7.98 3.32 16.14
CA PHE A 268 -6.91 2.51 15.60
C PHE A 268 -5.96 2.00 16.68
N GLU A 269 -5.31 0.87 16.38
CA GLU A 269 -4.25 0.30 17.22
C GLU A 269 -3.17 -0.38 16.37
N HIS A 270 -1.97 -0.55 16.94
CA HIS A 270 -0.80 -1.11 16.29
C HIS A 270 -0.44 -2.47 16.89
N PHE A 271 -0.21 -3.46 16.04
CA PHE A 271 0.11 -4.82 16.43
C PHE A 271 1.38 -5.32 15.75
N LEU A 272 2.15 -6.12 16.47
CA LEU A 272 3.21 -6.95 15.90
C LEU A 272 2.68 -8.37 15.80
N VAL A 273 2.64 -8.91 14.58
CA VAL A 273 2.08 -10.23 14.33
C VAL A 273 3.06 -11.11 13.59
N SER A 274 3.09 -12.38 13.94
CA SER A 274 3.67 -13.43 13.12
C SER A 274 2.68 -14.57 12.99
N ALA A 275 2.23 -14.83 11.76
CA ALA A 275 1.31 -15.91 11.48
C ALA A 275 1.99 -17.29 11.55
N ILE A 276 3.29 -17.35 11.25
CA ILE A 276 4.11 -18.56 11.30
C ILE A 276 5.41 -18.19 11.98
N GLN A 277 5.68 -18.80 13.13
CA GLN A 277 6.94 -18.60 13.83
C GLN A 277 8.07 -19.38 13.13
N ALA A 278 8.85 -18.71 12.29
CA ALA A 278 9.97 -19.30 11.54
C ALA A 278 11.28 -19.35 12.35
N THR A 279 11.33 -18.66 13.49
CA THR A 279 12.53 -18.52 14.32
C THR A 279 12.30 -19.00 15.75
N ASP A 280 13.40 -19.34 16.41
CA ASP A 280 13.45 -19.67 17.83
C ASP A 280 14.40 -18.71 18.56
N ALA A 281 14.24 -18.55 19.88
CA ALA A 281 15.17 -17.75 20.67
C ALA A 281 16.61 -18.28 20.56
N GLY A 282 17.58 -17.39 20.39
CA GLY A 282 19.00 -17.71 20.29
C GLY A 282 19.73 -17.77 21.63
N SER A 283 21.06 -17.74 21.58
CA SER A 283 21.94 -17.79 22.75
C SER A 283 21.80 -16.61 23.71
N ASN A 284 21.27 -15.47 23.26
CA ASN A 284 21.08 -14.26 24.05
C ASN A 284 19.82 -13.49 23.58
N GLU A 285 19.45 -12.42 24.30
CA GLU A 285 18.22 -11.64 24.04
C GLU A 285 18.21 -10.89 22.69
N GLN A 286 19.38 -10.74 22.05
CA GLN A 286 19.54 -10.13 20.74
C GLN A 286 19.74 -11.17 19.64
N ALA A 287 19.67 -12.47 19.95
CA ALA A 287 19.92 -13.53 18.99
C ALA A 287 18.66 -14.33 18.66
N LEU A 288 18.54 -14.73 17.40
CA LEU A 288 17.56 -15.71 16.94
C LEU A 288 18.24 -16.88 16.25
N ARG A 289 17.63 -18.05 16.39
CA ARG A 289 17.94 -19.26 15.64
C ARG A 289 16.90 -19.48 14.56
N TYR A 290 17.34 -19.95 13.41
CA TYR A 290 16.46 -20.23 12.28
C TYR A 290 17.06 -21.32 11.39
N VAL A 291 16.24 -21.85 10.48
CA VAL A 291 16.69 -22.76 9.43
C VAL A 291 16.78 -21.97 8.12
N ASN A 292 17.96 -21.93 7.50
CA ASN A 292 18.13 -21.23 6.22
C ASN A 292 17.50 -22.01 5.05
N SER A 293 17.53 -21.43 3.85
CA SER A 293 16.99 -22.05 2.62
C SER A 293 17.61 -23.42 2.28
N GLU A 294 18.78 -23.73 2.80
CA GLU A 294 19.46 -25.01 2.59
C GLU A 294 19.16 -26.05 3.69
N GLY A 295 18.27 -25.73 4.64
CA GLY A 295 17.93 -26.62 5.74
C GLY A 295 18.97 -26.67 6.86
N ARG A 296 19.93 -25.74 6.90
CA ARG A 296 20.95 -25.66 7.94
C ARG A 296 20.48 -24.76 9.09
N TYR A 297 20.73 -25.18 10.32
CA TYR A 297 20.48 -24.37 11.51
C TYR A 297 21.52 -23.25 11.61
N MET A 298 21.04 -22.03 11.77
CA MET A 298 21.83 -20.82 11.90
C MET A 298 21.42 -20.07 13.15
N GLU A 299 22.35 -19.27 13.68
CA GLU A 299 22.07 -18.27 14.71
C GLU A 299 22.59 -16.92 14.21
N ALA A 300 21.79 -15.88 14.40
CA ALA A 300 22.14 -14.52 14.06
C ALA A 300 21.89 -13.62 15.28
N THR A 301 22.85 -12.75 15.57
CA THR A 301 22.72 -11.70 16.58
C THR A 301 22.42 -10.40 15.86
N PHE A 302 21.47 -9.63 16.39
CA PHE A 302 20.96 -8.42 15.78
C PHE A 302 21.57 -7.19 16.41
N GLU A 303 21.83 -6.21 15.56
CA GLU A 303 22.02 -4.83 15.99
C GLU A 303 20.64 -4.19 16.29
N PRO A 304 20.61 -3.15 17.14
CA PRO A 304 19.37 -2.45 17.43
C PRO A 304 18.70 -1.89 16.18
N LEU A 305 17.42 -2.21 16.00
CA LEU A 305 16.61 -1.62 14.94
C LEU A 305 16.37 -0.13 15.22
N PRO A 306 16.24 0.70 14.16
CA PRO A 306 15.85 2.08 14.33
C PRO A 306 14.41 2.15 14.85
N ASP A 307 14.19 2.96 15.87
CA ASP A 307 12.86 3.22 16.46
C ASP A 307 12.02 4.21 15.64
N SER A 308 12.63 4.85 14.64
CA SER A 308 12.05 5.90 13.82
C SER A 308 12.82 6.08 12.52
N LEU A 309 12.15 6.63 11.50
CA LEU A 309 12.78 6.99 10.23
C LEU A 309 13.91 8.00 10.42
N LYS A 310 13.80 8.88 11.42
CA LYS A 310 14.83 9.86 11.73
C LYS A 310 16.11 9.20 12.27
N ALA A 311 15.96 8.18 13.11
CA ALA A 311 17.07 7.44 13.70
C ALA A 311 17.82 6.56 12.69
N MET A 312 17.17 6.12 11.61
CA MET A 312 17.79 5.32 10.56
C MET A 312 18.77 6.14 9.70
N PRO A 313 20.04 5.75 9.54
CA PRO A 313 20.94 6.38 8.57
C PRO A 313 20.50 6.13 7.12
N ALA A 314 20.96 6.96 6.17
CA ALA A 314 20.47 6.92 4.79
C ALA A 314 20.89 5.63 4.05
N ASP A 315 22.12 5.17 4.29
CA ASP A 315 22.79 4.08 3.57
C ASP A 315 22.87 2.78 4.39
N GLU A 316 22.15 2.70 5.51
CA GLU A 316 22.17 1.54 6.39
C GLU A 316 20.98 0.62 6.11
N HIS A 317 21.25 -0.69 6.15
CA HIS A 317 20.28 -1.73 5.84
C HIS A 317 20.21 -2.70 7.01
N TYR A 318 18.98 -3.08 7.38
CA TYR A 318 18.71 -4.10 8.40
C TYR A 318 18.06 -5.29 7.70
N PRO A 319 18.87 -6.21 7.12
CA PRO A 319 18.33 -7.31 6.36
C PRO A 319 17.53 -8.25 7.26
N ALA A 320 16.36 -8.65 6.78
CA ALA A 320 15.58 -9.68 7.45
C ALA A 320 16.33 -11.03 7.41
N LEU A 321 16.11 -11.85 8.43
CA LEU A 321 16.66 -13.21 8.40
C LEU A 321 16.11 -13.97 7.19
N PRO A 322 16.98 -14.64 6.41
CA PRO A 322 16.55 -15.52 5.33
C PRO A 322 16.05 -16.85 5.92
N ALA A 323 15.07 -16.78 6.82
CA ALA A 323 14.45 -17.92 7.46
C ALA A 323 13.55 -18.65 6.46
N GLY A 324 13.86 -19.91 6.21
CA GLY A 324 12.99 -20.81 5.44
C GLY A 324 11.76 -21.19 6.25
N VAL A 325 10.70 -21.59 5.56
CA VAL A 325 9.50 -22.14 6.21
C VAL A 325 9.89 -23.43 6.94
N PRO A 326 9.73 -23.52 8.27
CA PRO A 326 10.12 -24.72 9.01
C PRO A 326 9.31 -25.95 8.58
N LYS A 327 9.92 -27.13 8.66
CA LYS A 327 9.24 -28.40 8.33
C LYS A 327 8.02 -28.66 9.22
N ASP A 328 8.06 -28.15 10.45
CA ASP A 328 7.02 -28.20 11.48
C ASP A 328 6.09 -26.97 11.47
N HIS A 329 6.01 -26.21 10.37
CA HIS A 329 5.19 -24.99 10.23
C HIS A 329 3.74 -25.15 10.69
N LEU A 330 3.09 -26.31 10.49
CA LEU A 330 1.72 -26.56 10.96
C LEU A 330 1.57 -26.42 12.48
N ALA A 331 2.54 -26.93 13.25
CA ALA A 331 2.55 -26.76 14.69
C ALA A 331 2.88 -25.32 15.09
N ARG A 332 3.75 -24.65 14.33
CA ARG A 332 4.16 -23.26 14.57
C ARG A 332 3.07 -22.24 14.24
N ILE A 333 2.15 -22.54 13.31
CA ILE A 333 0.96 -21.72 13.03
C ILE A 333 0.09 -21.60 14.29
N LEU A 334 -0.04 -22.68 15.08
CA LEU A 334 -0.82 -22.66 16.32
C LEU A 334 -0.20 -21.79 17.41
N ASN A 335 1.10 -21.48 17.29
CA ASN A 335 1.86 -20.62 18.19
C ASN A 335 2.18 -19.26 17.56
N GLY A 336 1.41 -18.83 16.55
CA GLY A 336 1.52 -17.50 15.97
C GLY A 336 1.49 -16.42 17.05
N ASN A 337 2.29 -15.37 16.88
CA ASN A 337 2.46 -14.31 17.88
C ASN A 337 1.54 -13.13 17.57
N GLY A 338 0.88 -12.57 18.58
CA GLY A 338 0.10 -11.34 18.51
C GLY A 338 -1.28 -11.44 17.83
N LEU A 339 -1.63 -12.60 17.26
CA LEU A 339 -2.94 -12.82 16.64
C LEU A 339 -4.09 -12.75 17.65
N ASP A 340 -3.87 -13.25 18.86
CA ASP A 340 -4.82 -13.22 19.98
C ASP A 340 -5.24 -11.79 20.34
N ARG A 341 -4.25 -10.90 20.53
CA ARG A 341 -4.48 -9.48 20.85
C ARG A 341 -5.13 -8.75 19.69
N LEU A 342 -4.69 -9.02 18.45
CA LEU A 342 -5.30 -8.45 17.25
C LEU A 342 -6.78 -8.83 17.15
N PHE A 343 -7.10 -10.13 17.30
CA PHE A 343 -8.49 -10.57 17.27
C PHE A 343 -9.28 -10.02 18.45
N GLN A 344 -8.70 -9.91 19.65
CA GLN A 344 -9.38 -9.29 20.78
C GLN A 344 -9.81 -7.84 20.45
N TYR A 345 -8.90 -7.00 19.97
CA TYR A 345 -9.20 -5.64 19.53
C TYR A 345 -10.30 -5.58 18.46
N LEU A 346 -10.21 -6.47 17.47
CA LEU A 346 -11.17 -6.58 16.38
C LEU A 346 -12.50 -7.23 16.79
N LEU A 347 -12.60 -7.88 17.94
CA LEU A 347 -13.82 -8.56 18.38
C LEU A 347 -14.53 -7.81 19.51
N GLU A 348 -13.79 -7.01 20.27
CA GLU A 348 -14.35 -6.08 21.23
C GLU A 348 -15.27 -5.08 20.52
N ASP A 349 -16.42 -4.81 21.14
CA ASP A 349 -17.43 -3.86 20.65
C ASP A 349 -16.95 -2.41 20.79
#